data_AF-G1P079-F1
#
_entry.id   AF-G1P079-F1
#
_cell.length_a   1.000
_cell.length_b   1.000
_cell.length_c   1.000
_cell.angle_alpha   90.00
_cell.angle_beta   90.00
_cell.angle_gamma   90.00
#
_symmetry.space_group_name_H-M   'P 1'
#
loop_
_entity.id
_entity.type
_entity.pdbx_description
1 polymer ?
#
loop_
_entity_poly.entity_id
_entity_poly.type
_entity_poly.pdbx_seq_one_letter_code
_entity_poly.pdbx_strand_id
1 'polypeptide(L)'
;MGSGGACGRTVRWGLPLGGATLLLLLLQAAAVQESPGSVCSQNTNKTCEECLKNVSCLWCNTDKTCVDYPVAKILPPASLCKLSSARWGVCWVNFEALIIAMSVVGGLILLAVATCCCYCCYCRKKKSRKPDKSEEKAMREQEERRIRQEERRAEMKSRHDEIRKKYGLFKEENPYARFEN
;
A
#
# COMPACT_ATOMS: atom_id res chain seq x y z
N MET A 1 9.83 -7.47 -26.15
CA MET A 1 9.03 -7.51 -24.92
C MET A 1 9.76 -6.74 -23.83
N GLY A 2 9.19 -5.65 -23.32
CA GLY A 2 9.70 -4.95 -22.15
C GLY A 2 8.50 -4.58 -21.31
N SER A 3 8.20 -5.39 -20.29
CA SER A 3 7.12 -5.11 -19.35
C SER A 3 7.43 -3.83 -18.59
N GLY A 4 6.87 -2.72 -19.07
CA GLY A 4 6.76 -1.48 -18.31
C GLY A 4 5.84 -1.73 -17.13
N GLY A 5 6.43 -2.02 -15.96
CA GLY A 5 5.72 -2.19 -14.71
C GLY A 5 4.98 -0.90 -14.36
N ALA A 6 3.67 -0.91 -14.61
CA ALA A 6 2.76 0.15 -14.23
C ALA A 6 2.67 0.24 -12.70
N CYS A 7 3.59 0.95 -12.05
CA CYS A 7 3.40 1.45 -10.69
C CYS A 7 2.58 2.76 -10.76
N GLY A 8 1.38 2.62 -11.32
CA GLY A 8 0.41 3.68 -11.58
C GLY A 8 -0.94 3.34 -10.96
N ARG A 9 -0.96 2.95 -9.69
CA ARG A 9 -2.13 3.20 -8.84
C ARG A 9 -1.68 4.07 -7.70
N THR A 10 -1.92 5.36 -7.88
CA THR A 10 -2.15 6.27 -6.79
C THR A 10 -3.16 5.62 -5.85
N VAL A 11 -2.70 4.91 -4.82
CA VAL A 11 -3.52 4.74 -3.63
C VAL A 11 -3.55 6.11 -3.00
N ARG A 12 -4.47 6.93 -3.49
CA ARG A 12 -4.88 8.18 -2.88
C ARG A 12 -5.53 7.75 -1.57
N TRP A 13 -4.70 7.52 -0.55
CA TRP A 13 -5.10 7.66 0.85
C TRP A 13 -5.41 9.14 1.05
N GLY A 14 -6.47 9.62 0.41
CA GLY A 14 -7.28 10.64 1.06
C GLY A 14 -7.82 9.90 2.26
N LEU A 15 -7.23 10.12 3.44
CA LEU A 15 -8.01 10.04 4.66
C LEU A 15 -9.25 10.88 4.35
N PRO A 16 -10.44 10.29 4.17
CA PRO A 16 -11.61 11.12 3.98
C PRO A 16 -11.66 11.98 5.25
N LEU A 17 -11.97 13.27 5.13
CA LEU A 17 -12.34 14.04 6.33
C LEU A 17 -13.43 13.32 7.14
N GLY A 18 -14.21 12.45 6.47
CA GLY A 18 -15.14 11.48 7.06
C GLY A 18 -14.53 10.43 8.00
N GLY A 19 -13.25 10.09 7.85
CA GLY A 19 -12.55 9.11 8.68
C GLY A 19 -12.17 9.67 10.05
N ALA A 20 -11.77 10.95 10.12
CA ALA A 20 -11.53 11.64 11.38
C ALA A 20 -12.84 11.89 12.14
N THR A 21 -13.94 12.22 11.44
CA THR A 21 -15.26 12.36 12.05
C THR A 21 -15.86 11.01 12.46
N LEU A 22 -15.65 9.92 11.69
CA LEU A 22 -16.02 8.56 12.14
C LEU A 22 -15.21 8.15 13.37
N LEU A 23 -13.91 8.45 13.40
CA LEU A 23 -13.05 8.13 14.55
C LEU A 23 -13.47 8.93 15.79
N LEU A 24 -13.85 10.21 15.63
CA LEU A 24 -14.40 11.05 16.70
C LEU A 24 -15.80 10.61 17.16
N LEU A 25 -16.66 10.12 16.25
CA LEU A 25 -17.95 9.50 16.57
C LEU A 25 -17.77 8.17 17.31
N LEU A 26 -16.79 7.34 16.91
CA LEU A 26 -16.44 6.09 17.59
C LEU A 26 -15.81 6.36 18.98
N LEU A 27 -15.09 7.47 19.14
CA LEU A 27 -14.52 7.88 20.44
C LEU A 27 -15.60 8.26 21.46
N GLN A 28 -16.73 8.83 21.01
CA GLN A 28 -17.89 9.09 21.87
C GLN A 28 -18.68 7.82 22.20
N ALA A 29 -18.73 6.85 21.29
CA ALA A 29 -19.37 5.55 21.53
C ALA A 29 -18.60 4.68 22.55
N ALA A 30 -17.32 4.96 22.81
CA ALA A 30 -16.53 4.26 23.84
C ALA A 30 -16.78 4.78 25.27
N ALA A 31 -17.51 5.89 25.44
CA ALA A 31 -17.71 6.56 26.72
C ALA A 31 -19.10 6.32 27.33
N VAL A 32 -19.69 5.13 27.17
CA VAL A 32 -20.74 4.64 28.07
C VAL A 32 -20.58 3.13 28.21
N GLN A 33 -19.69 2.69 29.09
CA GLN A 33 -19.90 1.43 29.78
C GLN A 33 -20.24 1.79 31.22
N GLU A 34 -21.53 1.98 31.48
CA GLU A 34 -22.04 1.89 32.85
C GLU A 34 -21.52 0.57 33.42
N SER A 35 -20.72 0.70 34.47
CA SER A 35 -20.26 -0.39 35.32
C SER A 35 -21.34 -0.64 36.36
N PRO A 36 -22.13 -1.72 36.28
CA PRO A 36 -22.89 -2.20 37.40
C PRO A 36 -22.02 -3.27 38.07
N GLY A 37 -21.01 -2.84 38.84
CA GLY A 37 -20.00 -3.68 39.50
C GLY A 37 -20.54 -4.65 40.57
N SER A 38 -21.76 -5.14 40.41
CA SER A 38 -22.45 -6.09 41.29
C SER A 38 -23.30 -7.12 40.53
N VAL A 39 -23.33 -7.10 39.20
CA VAL A 39 -24.18 -8.02 38.41
C VAL A 39 -23.44 -9.30 38.03
N CYS A 40 -22.14 -9.23 37.74
CA CYS A 40 -21.37 -10.39 37.29
C CYS A 40 -21.21 -11.47 38.37
N SER A 41 -20.99 -11.07 39.63
CA SER A 41 -20.77 -12.00 40.75
C SER A 41 -21.97 -12.93 41.02
N GLN A 42 -23.19 -12.55 40.63
CA GLN A 42 -24.40 -13.37 40.79
C GLN A 42 -24.38 -14.64 39.92
N ASN A 43 -23.55 -14.67 38.87
CA ASN A 43 -23.40 -15.82 37.98
C ASN A 43 -22.17 -16.69 38.33
N THR A 44 -21.57 -16.49 39.51
CA THR A 44 -20.54 -17.37 40.04
C THR A 44 -21.10 -18.79 40.22
N ASN A 45 -20.31 -19.82 39.90
CA ASN A 45 -20.70 -21.24 39.86
C ASN A 45 -21.74 -21.65 38.80
N LYS A 46 -22.06 -20.79 37.82
CA LYS A 46 -22.91 -21.16 36.67
C LYS A 46 -22.08 -21.63 35.46
N THR A 47 -22.61 -21.49 34.25
CA THR A 47 -21.87 -21.71 33.00
C THR A 47 -21.18 -20.44 32.52
N CYS A 48 -20.12 -20.66 31.76
CA CYS A 48 -19.35 -19.62 31.12
C CYS A 48 -20.18 -18.76 30.14
N GLU A 49 -21.14 -19.35 29.40
CA GLU A 49 -22.01 -18.54 28.53
C GLU A 49 -22.92 -17.61 29.31
N GLU A 50 -23.39 -18.03 30.49
CA GLU A 50 -24.30 -17.22 31.30
C GLU A 50 -23.58 -16.05 31.99
N CYS A 51 -22.32 -16.25 32.38
CA CYS A 51 -21.45 -15.17 32.86
C CYS A 51 -21.11 -14.16 31.75
N LEU A 52 -20.77 -14.64 30.55
CA LEU A 52 -20.28 -13.81 29.44
C LEU A 52 -21.40 -13.17 28.59
N LYS A 53 -22.66 -13.22 29.03
CA LYS A 53 -23.75 -12.45 28.40
C LYS A 53 -23.44 -10.96 28.37
N ASN A 54 -22.74 -10.47 29.40
CA ASN A 54 -22.26 -9.10 29.46
C ASN A 54 -20.76 -9.04 29.17
N VAL A 55 -20.37 -8.17 28.25
CA VAL A 55 -18.96 -7.94 27.89
C VAL A 55 -18.14 -7.32 29.02
N SER A 56 -18.80 -6.81 30.07
CA SER A 56 -18.17 -6.26 31.26
C SER A 56 -17.76 -7.34 32.27
N CYS A 57 -18.20 -8.60 32.09
CA CYS A 57 -17.85 -9.71 32.97
C CYS A 57 -16.63 -10.51 32.45
N LEU A 58 -15.88 -11.10 33.38
CA LEU A 58 -14.79 -12.02 33.15
C LEU A 58 -15.11 -13.38 33.81
N TRP A 59 -14.90 -14.47 33.07
CA TRP A 59 -15.07 -15.83 33.58
C TRP A 59 -13.71 -16.49 33.84
N CYS A 60 -13.54 -17.08 35.02
CA CYS A 60 -12.40 -17.92 35.34
C CYS A 60 -12.78 -19.41 35.31
N ASN A 61 -12.14 -20.18 34.43
CA ASN A 61 -12.45 -21.61 34.32
C ASN A 61 -11.91 -22.44 35.49
N THR A 62 -10.82 -22.00 36.12
CA THR A 62 -10.17 -22.73 37.21
C THR A 62 -11.06 -22.75 38.45
N ASP A 63 -11.51 -21.57 38.88
CA ASP A 63 -12.28 -21.39 40.13
C ASP A 63 -13.80 -21.32 39.90
N LYS A 64 -14.25 -21.37 38.63
CA LYS A 64 -15.65 -21.22 38.22
C LYS A 64 -16.32 -19.93 38.73
N THR A 65 -15.53 -18.87 38.79
CA THR A 65 -15.95 -17.55 39.27
C THR A 65 -16.26 -16.60 38.11
N CYS A 66 -17.31 -15.80 38.30
CA CYS A 66 -17.68 -14.71 37.40
C CYS A 66 -17.43 -13.40 38.13
N VAL A 67 -16.53 -12.57 37.62
CA VAL A 67 -16.13 -11.31 38.26
C VAL A 67 -16.22 -10.17 37.25
N ASP A 68 -16.39 -8.95 37.73
CA ASP A 68 -16.33 -7.79 36.84
C ASP A 68 -14.91 -7.64 36.26
N TYR A 69 -14.83 -7.45 34.95
CA TYR A 69 -13.56 -7.25 34.27
C TYR A 69 -13.00 -5.87 34.67
N PRO A 70 -11.82 -5.80 35.32
CA PRO A 70 -11.29 -4.53 35.80
C PRO A 70 -10.73 -3.71 34.63
N VAL A 71 -11.58 -2.94 33.94
CA VAL A 71 -11.19 -2.05 32.82
C VAL A 71 -10.12 -1.03 33.22
N ALA A 72 -10.00 -0.72 34.52
CA ALA A 72 -8.97 0.15 35.07
C ALA A 72 -7.55 -0.45 35.01
N LYS A 73 -7.41 -1.78 34.88
CA LYS A 73 -6.13 -2.48 34.77
C LYS A 73 -6.11 -3.25 33.45
N ILE A 74 -5.31 -2.77 32.50
CA ILE A 74 -5.19 -3.29 31.11
C ILE A 74 -5.05 -4.83 31.07
N LEU A 75 -4.39 -5.42 32.08
CA LEU A 75 -4.37 -6.86 32.27
C LEU A 75 -4.89 -7.21 33.67
N PRO A 76 -5.84 -8.15 33.79
CA PRO A 76 -6.24 -8.66 35.08
C PRO A 76 -5.02 -9.33 35.75
N PRO A 77 -4.74 -9.05 37.03
CA PRO A 77 -3.62 -9.64 37.73
C PRO A 77 -3.76 -11.17 37.79
N ALA A 78 -2.65 -11.88 37.62
CA ALA A 78 -2.60 -13.35 37.65
C ALA A 78 -3.09 -13.96 38.97
N SER A 79 -3.21 -13.15 40.02
CA SER A 79 -3.79 -13.55 41.32
C SER A 79 -5.30 -13.77 41.27
N LEU A 80 -6.02 -13.20 40.29
CA LEU A 80 -7.47 -13.41 40.15
C LEU A 80 -7.80 -14.64 39.31
N CYS A 81 -7.06 -14.84 38.22
CA CYS A 81 -7.16 -16.03 37.39
C CYS A 81 -5.92 -16.12 36.50
N LYS A 82 -5.49 -17.34 36.17
CA LYS A 82 -4.41 -17.54 35.19
C LYS A 82 -4.90 -17.10 33.81
N LEU A 83 -4.06 -16.34 33.09
CA LEU A 83 -4.38 -15.78 31.76
C LEU A 83 -4.88 -16.83 30.75
N SER A 84 -4.36 -18.06 30.84
CA SER A 84 -4.75 -19.20 29.99
C SER A 84 -6.18 -19.71 30.25
N SER A 85 -6.71 -19.51 31.45
CA SER A 85 -8.01 -20.02 31.91
C SER A 85 -9.08 -18.93 31.99
N ALA A 86 -8.67 -17.67 31.84
CA ALA A 86 -9.55 -16.51 31.83
C ALA A 86 -10.22 -16.38 30.46
N ARG A 87 -11.52 -16.06 30.45
CA ARG A 87 -12.33 -15.90 29.24
C ARG A 87 -13.11 -14.60 29.30
N TRP A 88 -13.19 -13.91 28.17
CA TRP A 88 -13.82 -12.59 28.05
C TRP A 88 -14.59 -12.50 26.72
N GLY A 89 -15.86 -12.07 26.80
CA GLY A 89 -16.77 -11.93 25.66
C GLY A 89 -17.23 -13.24 25.01
N VAL A 90 -16.34 -14.23 24.89
CA VAL A 90 -16.61 -15.56 24.30
C VAL A 90 -16.02 -16.67 25.17
N CYS A 91 -16.71 -17.82 25.21
CA CYS A 91 -16.28 -18.93 26.06
C CYS A 91 -15.23 -19.85 25.41
N TRP A 92 -15.16 -19.90 24.08
CA TRP A 92 -14.28 -20.83 23.39
C TRP A 92 -12.85 -20.29 23.19
N VAL A 93 -12.61 -18.99 23.36
CA VAL A 93 -11.28 -18.36 23.25
C VAL A 93 -10.79 -17.92 24.62
N ASN A 94 -9.52 -18.22 24.92
CA ASN A 94 -8.85 -17.75 26.13
C ASN A 94 -8.40 -16.30 25.98
N PHE A 95 -8.32 -15.56 27.09
CA PHE A 95 -7.87 -14.17 27.12
C PHE A 95 -6.48 -14.00 26.50
N GLU A 96 -5.58 -14.95 26.75
CA GLU A 96 -4.25 -15.00 26.14
C GLU A 96 -4.31 -15.03 24.61
N ALA A 97 -5.15 -15.87 24.03
CA ALA A 97 -5.31 -15.98 22.57
C ALA A 97 -5.94 -14.71 21.97
N LEU A 98 -6.86 -14.05 22.70
CA LEU A 98 -7.44 -12.77 22.27
C LEU A 98 -6.39 -11.66 22.20
N ILE A 99 -5.51 -11.55 23.20
CA ILE A 99 -4.40 -10.57 23.19
C ILE A 99 -3.46 -10.84 22.02
N ILE A 100 -3.08 -12.10 21.81
CA ILE A 100 -2.20 -12.48 20.69
C ILE A 100 -2.84 -12.11 19.36
N ALA A 101 -4.11 -12.42 19.15
CA ALA A 101 -4.83 -12.08 17.92
C ALA A 101 -4.84 -10.57 17.66
N MET A 102 -5.18 -9.75 18.66
CA MET A 102 -5.16 -8.30 18.52
C MET A 102 -3.75 -7.75 18.26
N SER A 103 -2.73 -8.35 18.89
CA SER A 103 -1.34 -7.98 18.67
C SER A 103 -0.88 -8.29 17.25
N VAL A 104 -1.26 -9.44 16.70
CA VAL A 104 -0.93 -9.84 15.32
C VAL A 104 -1.65 -8.93 14.32
N VAL A 105 -2.94 -8.67 14.50
CA VAL A 105 -3.70 -7.76 13.62
C VAL A 105 -3.11 -6.35 13.67
N GLY A 106 -2.86 -5.81 14.87
CA GLY A 106 -2.22 -4.51 15.04
C GLY A 106 -0.82 -4.47 14.43
N GLY A 107 -0.01 -5.51 14.63
CA GLY A 107 1.33 -5.65 14.06
C GLY A 107 1.32 -5.68 12.54
N LEU A 108 0.41 -6.43 11.91
CA LEU A 108 0.26 -6.45 10.45
C LEU A 108 -0.16 -5.10 9.89
N ILE A 109 -1.06 -4.38 10.57
CA ILE A 109 -1.46 -3.02 10.17
C ILE A 109 -0.27 -2.06 10.26
N LEU A 110 0.46 -2.08 11.38
CA LEU A 110 1.65 -1.24 11.57
C LEU A 110 2.74 -1.55 10.53
N LEU A 111 2.99 -2.83 10.25
CA LEU A 111 3.94 -3.25 9.21
C LEU A 111 3.47 -2.82 7.82
N ALA A 112 2.19 -2.98 7.50
CA ALA A 112 1.64 -2.55 6.22
C ALA A 112 1.77 -1.03 6.03
N VAL A 113 1.46 -0.23 7.06
CA VAL A 113 1.63 1.22 7.04
C VAL A 113 3.10 1.60 6.93
N ALA A 114 3.98 1.06 7.78
CA ALA A 114 5.41 1.34 7.74
C ALA A 114 6.02 1.00 6.38
N THR A 115 5.65 -0.15 5.82
CA THR A 115 6.10 -0.61 4.51
C THR A 115 5.58 0.28 3.39
N CYS A 116 4.29 0.62 3.41
CA CYS A 116 3.69 1.56 2.46
C CYS A 116 4.35 2.94 2.54
N CYS A 117 4.54 3.49 3.74
CA CYS A 117 5.22 4.76 3.96
C CYS A 117 6.68 4.72 3.51
N CYS A 118 7.43 3.67 3.83
CA CYS A 118 8.82 3.52 3.40
C CYS A 118 8.94 3.39 1.88
N TYR A 119 8.12 2.57 1.22
CA TYR A 119 8.13 2.45 -0.24
C TYR A 119 7.65 3.74 -0.92
N CYS A 120 6.58 4.38 -0.45
CA CYS A 120 6.09 5.63 -1.03
C CYS A 120 7.10 6.79 -0.83
N CYS A 121 7.72 6.91 0.34
CA CYS A 121 8.73 7.93 0.62
C CYS A 121 10.03 7.65 -0.14
N TYR A 122 10.48 6.39 -0.22
CA TYR A 122 11.67 6.02 -0.98
C TYR A 122 11.48 6.22 -2.50
N CYS A 123 10.33 5.83 -3.05
CA CYS A 123 9.97 6.07 -4.45
C CYS A 123 9.80 7.56 -4.77
N ARG A 124 9.24 8.38 -3.85
CA ARG A 124 9.16 9.84 -4.03
C ARG A 124 10.54 10.51 -3.97
N LYS A 125 11.43 10.06 -3.09
CA LYS A 125 12.80 10.58 -2.99
C LYS A 125 13.61 10.24 -4.25
N LYS A 126 13.48 9.02 -4.79
CA LYS A 126 14.08 8.64 -6.09
C LYS A 126 13.51 9.43 -7.27
N LYS A 127 12.20 9.70 -7.32
CA LYS A 127 11.60 10.52 -8.39
C LYS A 127 12.03 12.00 -8.32
N SER A 128 12.25 12.55 -7.12
CA SER A 128 12.78 13.92 -6.97
C SER A 128 14.23 14.06 -7.44
N ARG A 129 15.02 12.98 -7.35
CA ARG A 129 16.37 12.86 -7.93
C ARG A 129 16.24 12.40 -9.39
N LYS A 130 15.57 13.23 -10.20
CA LYS A 130 15.04 12.95 -11.54
C LYS A 130 16.00 12.16 -12.47
N PRO A 131 15.62 10.96 -12.96
CA PRO A 131 16.10 10.43 -14.23
C PRO A 131 15.52 11.21 -15.44
N ASP A 132 14.33 11.84 -15.31
CA ASP A 132 13.70 12.57 -16.42
C ASP A 132 14.57 13.69 -17.02
N LYS A 133 15.28 14.45 -16.18
CA LYS A 133 16.17 15.53 -16.66
C LYS A 133 17.43 15.00 -17.35
N SER A 134 17.94 13.84 -16.95
CA SER A 134 19.10 13.22 -17.60
C SER A 134 18.71 12.48 -18.88
N GLU A 135 17.55 11.83 -18.89
CA GLU A 135 17.01 11.13 -20.06
C GLU A 135 16.57 12.10 -21.15
N GLU A 136 15.92 13.22 -20.79
CA GLU A 136 15.57 14.27 -21.74
C GLU A 136 16.82 14.88 -22.42
N LYS A 137 17.89 15.09 -21.65
CA LYS A 137 19.19 15.53 -22.20
C LYS A 137 19.82 14.48 -23.11
N ALA A 138 19.80 13.21 -22.69
CA ALA A 138 20.33 12.11 -23.50
C ALA A 138 19.58 11.96 -24.84
N MET A 139 18.26 12.16 -24.83
CA MET A 139 17.45 12.11 -26.05
C MET A 139 17.79 13.25 -27.01
N ARG A 140 17.94 14.49 -26.50
CA ARG A 140 18.38 15.64 -27.30
C ARG A 140 19.76 15.44 -27.90
N GLU A 141 20.72 14.93 -27.13
CA GLU A 141 22.06 14.64 -27.64
C GLU A 141 22.08 13.55 -28.72
N GLN A 142 21.23 12.52 -28.58
CA GLN A 142 21.10 11.48 -29.61
C GLN A 142 20.45 12.01 -30.88
N GLU A 143 19.44 12.86 -30.76
CA GLU A 143 18.78 13.51 -31.89
C GLU A 143 19.75 14.43 -32.63
N GLU A 144 20.53 15.27 -31.93
CA GLU A 144 21.58 16.09 -32.55
C GLU A 144 22.62 15.26 -33.28
N ARG A 145 23.02 14.10 -32.72
CA ARG A 145 23.98 13.20 -33.39
C ARG A 145 23.39 12.58 -34.64
N ARG A 146 22.10 12.22 -34.63
CA ARG A 146 21.39 11.70 -35.81
C ARG A 146 21.30 12.76 -36.89
N ILE A 147 20.90 13.98 -36.55
CA ILE A 147 20.81 15.10 -37.49
C ILE A 147 22.17 15.37 -38.15
N ARG A 148 23.26 15.45 -37.37
CA ARG A 148 24.62 15.65 -37.94
C ARG A 148 25.08 14.49 -38.83
N GLN A 149 24.62 13.26 -38.58
CA GLN A 149 24.92 12.13 -39.45
C GLN A 149 24.11 12.18 -40.74
N GLU A 150 22.84 12.54 -40.66
CA GLU A 150 21.94 12.69 -41.80
C GLU A 150 22.37 13.86 -42.69
N GLU A 151 22.78 14.98 -42.11
CA GLU A 151 23.34 16.13 -42.84
C GLU A 151 24.58 15.73 -43.66
N ARG A 152 25.55 15.04 -43.04
CA ARG A 152 26.74 14.55 -43.77
C ARG A 152 26.37 13.56 -44.88
N ARG A 153 25.37 12.71 -44.66
CA ARG A 153 24.88 11.76 -45.69
C ARG A 153 24.20 12.48 -46.84
N ALA A 154 23.38 13.49 -46.54
CA ALA A 154 22.71 14.32 -47.54
C ALA A 154 23.71 15.17 -48.33
N GLU A 155 24.70 15.75 -47.65
CA GLU A 155 25.79 16.50 -48.27
C GLU A 155 26.58 15.60 -49.23
N MET A 156 27.08 14.44 -48.77
CA MET A 156 27.79 13.49 -49.63
C MET A 156 26.92 13.03 -50.81
N LYS A 157 25.62 12.78 -50.59
CA LYS A 157 24.71 12.39 -51.67
C LYS A 157 24.53 13.52 -52.69
N SER A 158 24.36 14.76 -52.24
CA SER A 158 24.21 15.93 -53.11
C SER A 158 25.48 16.17 -53.95
N ARG A 159 26.67 16.06 -53.33
CA ARG A 159 27.96 16.16 -54.03
C ARG A 159 28.11 15.05 -55.07
N HIS A 160 27.76 13.81 -54.73
CA HIS A 160 27.78 12.69 -55.68
C HIS A 160 26.79 12.88 -56.83
N ASP A 161 25.57 13.36 -56.54
CA ASP A 161 24.55 13.60 -57.56
C ASP A 161 24.93 14.77 -58.48
N GLU A 162 25.57 15.81 -57.95
CA GLU A 162 26.13 16.93 -58.72
C GLU A 162 27.27 16.47 -59.65
N ILE A 163 28.19 15.62 -59.17
CA ILE A 163 29.21 14.98 -60.00
C ILE A 163 28.56 14.11 -61.09
N ARG A 164 27.57 13.29 -60.73
CA ARG A 164 26.85 12.42 -61.68
C ARG A 164 26.22 13.24 -62.81
N LYS A 165 25.67 14.41 -62.50
CA LYS A 165 25.12 15.36 -63.48
C LYS A 165 26.21 16.01 -64.34
N LYS A 166 27.31 16.46 -63.73
CA LYS A 166 28.42 17.12 -64.43
C LYS A 166 29.07 16.23 -65.51
N TYR A 167 29.14 14.92 -65.27
CA TYR A 167 29.71 13.95 -66.21
C TYR A 167 28.67 13.18 -67.03
N GLY A 168 27.41 13.65 -67.08
CA GLY A 168 26.38 13.11 -67.98
C GLY A 168 25.86 11.71 -67.63
N LEU A 169 26.09 11.23 -66.41
CA LEU A 169 25.61 9.91 -65.94
C LEU A 169 24.17 9.99 -65.39
N PHE A 170 23.62 11.19 -65.21
CA PHE A 170 22.18 11.39 -65.28
C PHE A 170 21.80 11.32 -66.75
N LYS A 171 21.22 10.20 -67.18
CA LYS A 171 20.37 10.16 -68.37
C LYS A 171 19.36 11.30 -68.20
N GLU A 172 19.47 12.37 -68.99
CA GLU A 172 18.26 13.02 -69.50
C GLU A 172 17.32 11.88 -69.91
N GLU A 173 16.06 11.96 -69.50
CA GLU A 173 15.01 11.02 -69.88
C GLU A 173 15.30 10.47 -71.27
N ASN A 174 15.62 9.17 -71.34
CA ASN A 174 16.14 8.56 -72.54
C ASN A 174 15.26 8.97 -73.74
N PRO A 175 15.75 9.79 -74.70
CA PRO A 175 14.92 10.30 -75.79
C PRO A 175 14.30 9.19 -76.65
N TYR A 176 14.82 7.96 -76.53
CA TYR A 176 14.32 6.76 -77.19
C TYR A 176 13.16 6.03 -76.47
N ALA A 177 12.81 6.37 -75.23
CA ALA A 177 11.71 5.72 -74.51
C ALA A 177 10.31 6.13 -75.01
N ARG A 178 10.22 7.13 -75.91
CA ARG A 178 8.95 7.64 -76.45
C ARG A 178 8.42 6.85 -77.67
N PHE A 179 9.21 5.92 -78.22
CA PHE A 179 8.85 5.19 -79.44
C PHE A 179 8.35 3.75 -79.18
N GLU A 180 8.15 3.35 -77.92
CA GLU A 180 7.52 2.07 -77.54
C GLU A 180 6.08 2.29 -77.03
N ASN A 181 5.21 2.85 -77.86
CA ASN A 181 3.76 2.58 -77.84
C ASN A 181 3.12 2.91 -79.18
#